data_AF-A0A1W2THC7-F1
#
_entry.id   AF-A0A1W2THC7-F1
#
_cell.length_a   1.000
_cell.length_b   1.000
_cell.length_c   1.000
_cell.angle_alpha   90.00
_cell.angle_beta   90.00
_cell.angle_gamma   90.00
#
_symmetry.space_group_name_H-M   'P 1'
#
loop_
_entity.id
_entity.type
_entity.pdbx_description
1 polymer ?
#
loop_
_entity_poly.entity_id
_entity_poly.type
_entity_poly.pdbx_seq_one_letter_code
_entity_poly.pdbx_strand_id
1 'polypeptide(L)'
;MAPAIPIRDGPPASDLALSILQELSTKDSLLSIVDLADVPSQTVKAAVDRLASRSMIVYEQIDSQEPKLEPEAEAIVAQGSHEVRVFEAVRNAPGGLAVPAIEKALGDATYAKVGMGIAFRQKWVKKQGDTIVLVADSIPADSTREQLESIKSRTYDPQILPALKKRKLLTLQKVVSFRITKGPKFALAIPEEETDLTTDLLQSGRWQSVTFKKYNFNALGARQSHGAFHPLMKMREEFRQIFLQLGFEEMPSNQFVESGFWNFDTLFVPQQHPARDMQDTFYLEDPVKALRPGIGSPHLGPGEYYQQYFDNIKEVHQDGKFGSTGYRYPWSEDECLKLVLRTHTTAISTAMLHKLATETGGGRTARYFSIDRVFRNESVDATHLCEFHQVEGVIADYGLTLGGLMEFLTTFFEKMNVTNLQFKPAYNPYTEPSLEIFSYHPGLGKIIEIGNSGLFRPEMLEAMGLDKNLRVYGFGLGLERPTMLKYGLTNIRELLGHQVDITSIQNNPAVRLDRD
;
A
#
# COMPACT_ATOMS: atom_id res chain seq x y z
N MET A 1 72.76 -18.79 -4.55
CA MET A 1 71.42 -18.19 -4.46
C MET A 1 70.57 -19.12 -3.61
N ALA A 2 70.31 -18.75 -2.36
CA ALA A 2 69.36 -19.46 -1.50
C ALA A 2 67.96 -18.85 -1.72
N PRO A 3 66.91 -19.64 -1.98
CA PRO A 3 65.55 -19.11 -2.01
C PRO A 3 64.92 -19.14 -0.62
N ALA A 4 64.22 -18.03 -0.37
CA ALA A 4 63.52 -17.57 0.83
C ALA A 4 62.67 -18.61 1.59
N ILE A 5 62.72 -18.47 2.92
CA ILE A 5 61.79 -19.02 3.91
C ILE A 5 60.48 -18.21 3.81
N PRO A 6 59.30 -18.84 3.65
CA PRO A 6 58.03 -18.13 3.79
C PRO A 6 57.73 -17.84 5.27
N ILE A 7 57.36 -16.59 5.49
CA ILE A 7 56.96 -15.96 6.74
C ILE A 7 55.74 -16.71 7.32
N ARG A 8 55.76 -16.98 8.63
CA ARG A 8 54.58 -17.46 9.38
C ARG A 8 53.54 -16.34 9.43
N ASP A 9 52.47 -16.48 8.66
CA ASP A 9 51.20 -15.84 8.97
C ASP A 9 50.64 -16.47 10.27
N GLY A 10 50.16 -15.63 11.18
CA GLY A 10 49.57 -16.04 12.46
C GLY A 10 48.37 -16.97 12.29
N PRO A 11 47.96 -17.69 13.36
CA PRO A 11 46.86 -18.64 13.26
C PRO A 11 45.58 -17.94 12.77
N PRO A 12 44.80 -18.58 11.87
CA PRO A 12 43.57 -18.01 11.35
C PRO A 12 42.59 -17.73 12.49
N ALA A 13 41.66 -16.81 12.30
CA ALA A 13 40.52 -16.55 13.18
C ALA A 13 39.76 -17.87 13.47
N SER A 14 40.24 -18.60 14.48
CA SER A 14 39.68 -19.85 14.95
C SER A 14 38.33 -19.55 15.59
N ASP A 15 37.31 -20.37 15.29
CA ASP A 15 35.93 -20.25 15.79
C ASP A 15 35.93 -19.79 17.26
N LEU A 16 35.60 -18.50 17.48
CA LEU A 16 35.65 -17.86 18.80
C LEU A 16 34.85 -18.66 19.84
N ALA A 17 33.80 -19.36 19.41
CA ALA A 17 33.03 -20.25 20.25
C ALA A 17 33.86 -21.44 20.79
N LEU A 18 34.72 -22.06 19.96
CA LEU A 18 35.63 -23.11 20.40
C LEU A 18 36.70 -22.56 21.36
N SER A 19 37.26 -21.38 21.06
CA SER A 19 38.23 -20.73 21.96
C SER A 19 37.62 -20.42 23.33
N ILE A 20 36.37 -19.93 23.37
CA ILE A 20 35.63 -19.72 24.62
C ILE A 20 35.44 -21.03 25.38
N LEU A 21 35.05 -22.12 24.71
CA LEU A 21 34.89 -23.43 25.36
C LEU A 21 36.23 -23.98 25.91
N GLN A 22 37.33 -23.78 25.19
CA GLN A 22 38.67 -24.19 25.62
C GLN A 22 39.15 -23.40 26.83
N GLU A 23 39.03 -22.08 26.82
CA GLU A 23 39.37 -21.22 27.96
C GLU A 23 38.47 -21.49 29.17
N LEU A 24 37.18 -21.74 28.96
CA LEU A 24 36.26 -22.12 30.02
C LEU A 24 36.49 -23.56 30.51
N SER A 25 37.29 -24.37 29.82
CA SER A 25 37.66 -25.70 30.32
C SER A 25 38.62 -25.61 31.51
N THR A 26 39.51 -24.61 31.49
CA THR A 26 40.54 -24.38 32.52
C THR A 26 40.12 -23.36 33.58
N LYS A 27 39.11 -22.52 33.30
CA LYS A 27 38.59 -21.49 34.21
C LYS A 27 37.14 -21.75 34.60
N ASP A 28 36.74 -21.34 35.81
CA ASP A 28 35.35 -21.45 36.27
C ASP A 28 34.42 -20.39 35.64
N SER A 29 34.98 -19.21 35.32
CA SER A 29 34.28 -18.13 34.63
C SER A 29 35.22 -17.33 33.76
N LEU A 30 34.72 -16.84 32.63
CA LEU A 30 35.42 -15.91 31.74
C LEU A 30 34.76 -14.54 31.78
N LEU A 31 35.56 -13.48 31.74
CA LEU A 31 35.09 -12.11 31.62
C LEU A 31 35.59 -11.53 30.29
N SER A 32 34.67 -11.26 29.37
CA SER A 32 35.05 -10.89 27.99
C SER A 32 35.91 -9.63 27.89
N ILE A 33 35.79 -8.71 28.83
CA ILE A 33 36.59 -7.46 28.85
C ILE A 33 38.06 -7.69 29.23
N VAL A 34 38.37 -8.81 29.88
CA VAL A 34 39.74 -9.17 30.30
C VAL A 34 40.28 -10.29 29.42
N ASP A 35 39.54 -11.40 29.32
CA ASP A 35 40.00 -12.61 28.64
C ASP A 35 39.87 -12.53 27.11
N LEU A 36 39.06 -11.60 26.58
CA LEU A 36 38.79 -11.42 25.15
C LEU A 36 38.89 -9.94 24.72
N ALA A 37 39.80 -9.19 25.34
CA ALA A 37 39.93 -7.74 25.16
C ALA A 37 40.16 -7.31 23.69
N ASP A 38 40.80 -8.17 22.89
CA ASP A 38 41.13 -7.90 21.49
C ASP A 38 39.97 -8.20 20.52
N VAL A 39 38.83 -8.70 21.02
CA VAL A 39 37.70 -9.14 20.20
C VAL A 39 36.53 -8.15 20.32
N PRO A 40 35.95 -7.69 19.19
CA PRO A 40 34.78 -6.82 19.23
C PRO A 40 33.59 -7.45 19.99
N SER A 41 32.91 -6.65 20.81
CA SER A 41 31.81 -7.11 21.66
C SER A 41 30.65 -7.75 20.87
N GLN A 42 30.38 -7.31 19.65
CA GLN A 42 29.39 -7.93 18.76
C GLN A 42 29.79 -9.35 18.35
N THR A 43 31.08 -9.58 18.08
CA THR A 43 31.61 -10.91 17.74
C THR A 43 31.54 -11.84 18.95
N VAL A 44 31.86 -11.32 20.15
CA VAL A 44 31.69 -12.08 21.41
C VAL A 44 30.22 -12.43 21.64
N LYS A 45 29.29 -11.48 21.46
CA LYS A 45 27.84 -11.69 21.60
C LYS A 45 27.35 -12.83 20.71
N ALA A 46 27.72 -12.82 19.43
CA ALA A 46 27.34 -13.86 18.48
C ALA A 46 27.85 -15.25 18.90
N ALA A 47 29.09 -15.33 19.39
CA ALA A 47 29.67 -16.58 19.87
C ALA A 47 28.98 -17.09 21.14
N VAL A 48 28.71 -16.22 22.13
CA VAL A 48 28.03 -16.64 23.37
C VAL A 48 26.57 -17.00 23.14
N ASP A 49 25.85 -16.32 22.23
CA ASP A 49 24.47 -16.69 21.84
C ASP A 49 24.43 -18.07 21.15
N ARG A 50 25.41 -18.36 20.30
CA ARG A 50 25.55 -19.67 19.63
C ARG A 50 25.76 -20.80 20.63
N LEU A 51 26.57 -20.59 21.67
CA LEU A 51 26.84 -21.58 22.71
C LEU A 51 25.68 -21.69 23.73
N ALA A 52 25.07 -20.58 24.11
CA ALA A 52 23.96 -20.52 25.05
C ALA A 52 22.68 -21.15 24.48
N SER A 53 22.39 -20.96 23.19
CA SER A 53 21.25 -21.62 22.51
C SER A 53 21.34 -23.15 22.53
N ARG A 54 22.56 -23.71 22.66
CA ARG A 54 22.83 -25.14 22.84
C ARG A 54 22.96 -25.56 24.30
N SER A 55 22.73 -24.63 25.24
CA SER A 55 22.91 -24.82 26.68
C SER A 55 24.32 -25.26 27.09
N MET A 56 25.34 -24.97 26.27
CA MET A 56 26.74 -25.31 26.56
C MET A 56 27.37 -24.34 27.56
N ILE A 57 26.93 -23.08 27.54
CA ILE A 57 27.32 -22.04 28.50
C ILE A 57 26.08 -21.34 29.05
N VAL A 58 26.25 -20.63 30.15
CA VAL A 58 25.35 -19.58 30.62
C VAL A 58 26.16 -18.27 30.61
N TYR A 59 25.54 -17.16 30.24
CA TYR A 59 26.23 -15.87 30.29
C TYR A 59 25.31 -14.77 30.84
N GLU A 60 25.94 -13.77 31.45
CA GLU A 60 25.32 -12.55 31.93
C GLU A 60 25.92 -11.37 31.16
N GLN A 61 25.07 -10.48 30.67
CA GLN A 61 25.50 -9.24 30.01
C GLN A 61 25.77 -8.17 31.07
N ILE A 62 26.97 -7.60 31.03
CA ILE A 62 27.42 -6.52 31.91
C ILE A 62 27.59 -5.27 31.06
N ASP A 63 26.72 -4.28 31.32
CA ASP A 63 26.77 -2.97 30.69
C ASP A 63 27.60 -2.01 31.57
N SER A 64 28.68 -1.46 31.02
CA SER A 64 29.47 -0.40 31.65
C SER A 64 29.53 0.85 30.75
N GLN A 65 29.95 1.97 31.32
CA GLN A 65 30.21 3.19 30.56
C GLN A 65 31.67 3.57 30.71
N GLU A 66 32.37 3.70 29.60
CA GLU A 66 33.74 4.19 29.57
C GLU A 66 33.77 5.60 28.96
N PRO A 67 34.53 6.55 29.54
CA PRO A 67 34.72 7.85 28.95
C PRO A 67 35.59 7.74 27.70
N LYS A 68 35.04 8.18 26.57
CA LYS A 68 35.76 8.35 25.31
C LYS A 68 36.05 9.83 25.09
N LEU A 69 37.30 10.13 24.74
CA LEU A 69 37.70 11.50 24.40
C LEU A 69 37.11 11.90 23.04
N GLU A 70 36.60 13.13 22.95
CA GLU A 70 36.21 13.72 21.67
C GLU A 70 37.44 14.26 20.92
N PRO A 71 37.37 14.45 19.59
CA PRO A 71 38.52 14.92 18.80
C PRO A 71 39.14 16.23 19.32
N GLU A 72 38.32 17.14 19.86
CA GLU A 72 38.79 18.38 20.50
C GLU A 72 39.61 18.09 21.77
N ALA A 73 39.22 17.10 22.57
CA ALA A 73 39.96 16.71 23.76
C ALA A 73 41.27 16.02 23.43
N GLU A 74 41.31 15.23 22.34
CA GLU A 74 42.57 14.67 21.83
C GLU A 74 43.53 15.80 21.38
N ALA A 75 43.00 16.84 20.74
CA ALA A 75 43.79 18.01 20.36
C ALA A 75 44.32 18.78 21.59
N ILE A 76 43.51 18.92 22.66
CA ILE A 76 43.95 19.53 23.92
C ILE A 76 45.07 18.71 24.58
N VAL A 77 44.96 17.38 24.59
CA VAL A 77 46.03 16.51 25.12
C VAL A 77 47.33 16.67 24.33
N ALA A 78 47.24 16.85 23.01
CA ALA A 78 48.42 17.00 22.15
C ALA A 78 49.03 18.41 22.16
N GLN A 79 48.21 19.46 22.24
CA GLN A 79 48.61 20.85 21.96
C GLN A 79 48.48 21.80 23.17
N GLY A 80 48.00 21.30 24.31
CA GLY A 80 47.64 22.12 25.47
C GLY A 80 46.20 22.65 25.41
N SER A 81 45.65 22.98 26.57
CA SER A 81 44.28 23.48 26.67
C SER A 81 44.10 24.86 26.04
N HIS A 82 42.87 25.16 25.63
CA HIS A 82 42.57 26.42 24.95
C HIS A 82 42.93 27.65 25.79
N GLU A 83 42.76 27.58 27.12
CA GLU A 83 43.17 28.63 28.05
C GLU A 83 44.68 28.85 28.11
N VAL A 84 45.48 27.79 28.02
CA VAL A 84 46.95 27.85 27.96
C VAL A 84 47.40 28.40 26.61
N ARG A 85 46.77 27.94 25.51
CA ARG A 85 47.05 28.45 24.16
C ARG A 85 46.73 29.95 24.02
N VAL A 86 45.65 30.43 24.65
CA VAL A 86 45.34 31.87 24.73
C VAL A 86 46.40 32.62 25.54
N PHE A 87 46.82 32.07 26.69
CA PHE A 87 47.87 32.68 27.51
C PHE A 87 49.19 32.81 26.75
N GLU A 88 49.63 31.75 26.06
CA GLU A 88 50.86 31.76 25.25
C GLU A 88 50.77 32.71 24.06
N ALA A 89 49.63 32.74 23.36
CA ALA A 89 49.41 33.68 22.26
C ALA A 89 49.55 35.13 22.73
N VAL A 90 48.93 35.50 23.86
CA VAL A 90 49.01 36.85 24.43
C VAL A 90 50.42 37.14 24.97
N ARG A 91 51.12 36.15 25.54
CA ARG A 91 52.52 36.27 26.00
C ARG A 91 53.48 36.60 24.87
N ASN A 92 53.25 36.05 23.69
CA ASN A 92 54.11 36.23 22.52
C ASN A 92 53.89 37.58 21.80
N ALA A 93 52.93 38.41 22.24
CA ALA A 93 52.70 39.76 21.69
C ALA A 93 52.87 40.85 22.77
N PRO A 94 54.02 41.54 22.83
CA PRO A 94 54.25 42.62 23.78
C PRO A 94 53.33 43.81 23.45
N GLY A 95 52.27 43.99 24.24
CA GLY A 95 51.22 45.00 24.04
C GLY A 95 49.79 44.47 24.13
N GLY A 96 49.63 43.15 24.23
CA GLY A 96 48.32 42.50 24.23
C GLY A 96 47.82 42.19 22.82
N LEU A 97 46.80 41.35 22.74
CA LEU A 97 46.31 40.79 21.49
C LEU A 97 44.82 41.12 21.32
N ALA A 98 44.43 41.63 20.15
CA ALA A 98 43.03 41.86 19.83
C ALA A 98 42.29 40.53 19.60
N VAL A 99 40.99 40.49 19.93
CA VAL A 99 40.17 39.26 19.84
C VAL A 99 40.29 38.54 18.47
N PRO A 100 40.21 39.22 17.30
CA PRO A 100 40.31 38.55 16.00
C PRO A 100 41.68 37.87 15.76
N ALA A 101 42.75 38.41 16.37
CA ALA A 101 44.09 37.85 16.23
C ALA A 101 44.28 36.63 17.16
N ILE A 102 43.55 36.55 18.28
CA ILE A 102 43.49 35.35 19.14
C ILE A 102 42.72 34.23 18.44
N GLU A 103 41.60 34.56 17.77
CA GLU A 103 40.84 33.60 16.95
C GLU A 103 41.72 33.00 15.84
N LYS A 104 42.53 33.83 15.18
CA LYS A 104 43.49 33.37 14.16
C LYS A 104 44.60 32.48 14.75
N ALA A 105 45.09 32.78 15.95
CA ALA A 105 46.15 31.99 16.60
C ALA A 105 45.68 30.61 17.05
N LEU A 106 44.41 30.49 17.48
CA LEU A 106 43.84 29.21 17.92
C LEU A 106 43.21 28.41 16.77
N GLY A 107 42.99 29.05 15.62
CA GLY A 107 42.46 28.43 14.40
C GLY A 107 40.93 28.28 14.37
N ASP A 108 40.25 28.55 15.49
CA ASP A 108 38.80 28.48 15.64
C ASP A 108 38.30 29.55 16.63
N ALA A 109 37.32 30.35 16.20
CA ALA A 109 36.73 31.41 17.02
C ALA A 109 36.03 30.87 18.29
N THR A 110 35.52 29.65 18.25
CA THR A 110 34.89 28.96 19.37
C THR A 110 35.93 28.59 20.44
N TYR A 111 37.08 28.06 20.03
CA TYR A 111 38.19 27.71 20.94
C TYR A 111 38.78 28.95 21.60
N ALA A 112 38.95 30.04 20.84
CA ALA A 112 39.37 31.33 21.37
C ALA A 112 38.38 31.87 22.42
N LYS A 113 37.07 31.81 22.15
CA LYS A 113 36.04 32.26 23.10
C LYS A 113 36.02 31.44 24.38
N VAL A 114 36.13 30.11 24.27
CA VAL A 114 36.17 29.19 25.43
C VAL A 114 37.45 29.38 26.24
N GLY A 115 38.60 29.41 25.58
CA GLY A 115 39.92 29.61 26.20
C GLY A 115 40.02 30.96 26.92
N MET A 116 39.56 32.05 26.30
CA MET A 116 39.49 33.36 26.94
C MET A 116 38.58 33.34 28.18
N GLY A 117 37.39 32.75 28.09
CA GLY A 117 36.44 32.67 29.21
C GLY A 117 36.95 31.88 30.43
N ILE A 118 37.83 30.90 30.21
CA ILE A 118 38.50 30.15 31.29
C ILE A 118 39.70 30.95 31.81
N ALA A 119 40.55 31.49 30.93
CA ALA A 119 41.71 32.29 31.30
C ALA A 119 41.34 33.57 32.08
N PHE A 120 40.18 34.19 31.80
CA PHE A 120 39.64 35.30 32.60
C PHE A 120 39.24 34.85 34.02
N ARG A 121 38.56 33.70 34.15
CA ARG A 121 38.16 33.16 35.46
C ARG A 121 39.37 32.78 36.32
N GLN A 122 40.42 32.26 35.69
CA GLN A 122 41.68 31.93 36.36
C GLN A 122 42.59 33.13 36.59
N LYS A 123 42.17 34.35 36.18
CA LYS A 123 42.92 35.60 36.30
C LYS A 123 44.27 35.58 35.59
N TRP A 124 44.41 34.80 34.52
CA TRP A 124 45.64 34.73 33.72
C TRP A 124 45.76 35.90 32.74
N VAL A 125 44.61 36.34 32.21
CA VAL A 125 44.49 37.46 31.26
C VAL A 125 43.38 38.41 31.70
N LYS A 126 43.45 39.69 31.27
CA LYS A 126 42.38 40.69 31.47
C LYS A 126 42.13 41.48 30.18
N LYS A 127 40.94 42.03 30.05
CA LYS A 127 40.58 42.94 28.94
C LYS A 127 41.02 44.37 29.28
N GLN A 128 41.76 45.01 28.39
CA GLN A 128 42.19 46.41 28.50
C GLN A 128 41.85 47.12 27.18
N GLY A 129 40.70 47.81 27.14
CA GLY A 129 40.16 48.34 25.89
C GLY A 129 39.75 47.21 24.93
N ASP A 130 40.22 47.28 23.69
CA ASP A 130 39.97 46.26 22.65
C ASP A 130 41.02 45.13 22.60
N THR A 131 42.00 45.15 23.50
CA THR A 131 43.05 44.12 23.58
C THR A 131 42.97 43.31 24.87
N ILE A 132 43.45 42.06 24.80
CA ILE A 132 43.61 41.16 25.93
C ILE A 132 45.08 41.19 26.34
N VAL A 133 45.37 41.44 27.62
CA VAL A 133 46.72 41.54 28.18
C VAL A 133 46.92 40.52 29.30
N LEU A 134 48.18 40.15 29.54
CA LEU A 134 48.55 39.26 30.64
C LEU A 134 48.32 39.91 32.01
N VAL A 135 47.96 39.07 32.98
CA VAL A 135 47.88 39.42 34.41
C VAL A 135 48.80 38.54 35.25
N ALA A 136 48.96 37.29 34.87
CA ALA A 136 49.87 36.35 35.52
C ALA A 136 51.20 36.25 34.76
N ASP A 137 52.32 36.22 35.49
CA ASP A 137 53.66 36.07 34.91
C ASP A 137 53.95 34.63 34.46
N SER A 138 53.29 33.65 35.08
CA SER A 138 53.36 32.22 34.72
C SER A 138 52.06 31.50 35.05
N ILE A 139 51.81 30.39 34.36
CA ILE A 139 50.70 29.48 34.66
C ILE A 139 51.21 28.30 35.52
N PRO A 140 50.53 27.96 36.62
CA PRO A 140 51.01 26.94 37.55
C PRO A 140 50.84 25.49 37.04
N ALA A 141 49.79 25.17 36.27
CA ALA A 141 49.58 23.85 35.64
C ALA A 141 48.47 23.89 34.57
N ASP A 142 48.56 23.03 33.55
CA ASP A 142 47.48 22.81 32.57
C ASP A 142 46.49 21.75 33.09
N SER A 143 45.71 22.13 34.10
CA SER A 143 44.77 21.22 34.77
C SER A 143 43.77 20.53 33.83
N THR A 144 43.33 21.20 32.76
CA THR A 144 42.42 20.60 31.78
C THR A 144 43.12 19.48 31.00
N ARG A 145 44.37 19.69 30.58
CA ARG A 145 45.16 18.66 29.89
C ARG A 145 45.47 17.48 30.80
N GLU A 146 45.89 17.73 32.04
CA GLU A 146 46.19 16.67 33.02
C GLU A 146 44.96 15.79 33.31
N GLN A 147 43.78 16.41 33.41
CA GLN A 147 42.52 15.69 33.58
C GLN A 147 42.21 14.78 32.37
N LEU A 148 42.42 15.25 31.14
CA LEU A 148 42.19 14.46 29.93
C LEU A 148 43.26 13.36 29.74
N GLU A 149 44.51 13.60 30.12
CA GLU A 149 45.57 12.60 30.14
C GLU A 149 45.25 11.48 31.15
N SER A 150 44.73 11.82 32.33
CA SER A 150 44.29 10.83 33.33
C SER A 150 43.14 9.93 32.86
N ILE A 151 42.29 10.44 31.95
CA ILE A 151 41.24 9.66 31.30
C ILE A 151 41.85 8.67 30.29
N LYS A 152 42.85 9.11 29.52
CA LYS A 152 43.57 8.24 28.56
C LYS A 152 44.34 7.12 29.25
N SER A 153 44.91 7.37 30.44
CA SER A 153 45.61 6.36 31.23
C SER A 153 44.69 5.51 32.13
N ARG A 154 43.38 5.76 32.12
CA ARG A 154 42.38 5.07 32.99
C ARG A 154 42.66 5.22 34.50
N THR A 155 43.30 6.32 34.92
CA THR A 155 43.65 6.60 36.33
C THR A 155 42.93 7.83 36.89
N TYR A 156 41.77 8.16 36.34
CA TYR A 156 41.04 9.40 36.64
C TYR A 156 40.14 9.31 37.87
N ASP A 157 39.88 10.45 38.52
CA ASP A 157 38.85 10.59 39.56
C ASP A 157 37.47 10.74 38.91
N PRO A 158 36.47 9.89 39.23
CA PRO A 158 35.11 9.99 38.69
C PRO A 158 34.45 11.39 38.85
N GLN A 159 34.86 12.19 39.83
CA GLN A 159 34.32 13.54 40.05
C GLN A 159 34.62 14.52 38.90
N ILE A 160 35.60 14.25 38.05
CA ILE A 160 35.96 15.14 36.93
C ILE A 160 35.06 14.96 35.70
N LEU A 161 34.40 13.79 35.56
CA LEU A 161 33.63 13.44 34.37
C LEU A 161 32.44 14.37 34.08
N PRO A 162 31.61 14.81 35.07
CA PRO A 162 30.48 15.70 34.79
C PRO A 162 30.92 17.06 34.23
N ALA A 163 32.05 17.59 34.72
CA ALA A 163 32.58 18.87 34.27
C ALA A 163 33.09 18.79 32.83
N LEU A 164 33.83 17.74 32.48
CA LEU A 164 34.36 17.53 31.13
C LEU A 164 33.26 17.18 30.11
N LYS A 165 32.24 16.43 30.54
CA LYS A 165 31.03 16.16 29.72
C LYS A 165 30.25 17.44 29.42
N LYS A 166 30.08 18.33 30.40
CA LYS A 166 29.43 19.65 30.20
C LYS A 166 30.21 20.53 29.21
N ARG A 167 31.54 20.36 29.16
CA ARG A 167 32.44 21.03 28.20
C ARG A 167 32.47 20.37 26.81
N LYS A 168 31.74 19.27 26.59
CA LYS A 168 31.76 18.48 25.35
C LYS A 168 33.13 17.90 24.99
N LEU A 169 34.00 17.68 25.99
CA LEU A 169 35.34 17.12 25.80
C LEU A 169 35.38 15.59 25.89
N LEU A 170 34.30 14.97 26.40
CA LEU A 170 34.16 13.53 26.43
C LEU A 170 32.71 13.13 26.17
N THR A 171 32.56 11.93 25.64
CA THR A 171 31.30 11.20 25.59
C THR A 171 31.42 9.91 26.40
N LEU A 172 30.31 9.47 27.00
CA LEU A 172 30.28 8.18 27.69
C LEU A 172 29.88 7.13 26.66
N GLN A 173 30.82 6.26 26.29
CA GLN A 173 30.55 5.16 25.40
C GLN A 173 30.03 3.98 26.21
N LYS A 174 28.88 3.42 25.79
CA LYS A 174 28.38 2.17 26.36
C LYS A 174 29.32 1.03 25.92
N VAL A 175 29.91 0.36 26.89
CA VAL A 175 30.70 -0.86 26.69
C VAL A 175 29.87 -2.03 27.19
N VAL A 176 29.69 -3.02 26.32
CA VAL A 176 28.94 -4.25 26.64
C VAL A 176 29.96 -5.38 26.76
N SER A 177 29.97 -6.03 27.91
CA SER A 177 30.83 -7.19 28.20
C SER A 177 29.99 -8.35 28.70
N PHE A 178 30.57 -9.55 28.74
CA PHE A 178 29.87 -10.77 29.11
C PHE A 178 30.65 -11.53 30.17
N ARG A 179 29.97 -11.94 31.23
CA ARG A 179 30.46 -12.97 32.17
C ARG A 179 29.92 -14.31 31.72
N ILE A 180 30.82 -15.25 31.42
CA ILE A 180 30.50 -16.54 30.82
C ILE A 180 30.85 -17.65 31.81
N THR A 181 29.93 -18.58 32.04
CA THR A 181 30.07 -19.74 32.93
C THR A 181 29.61 -21.02 32.25
N LYS A 182 30.02 -22.19 32.79
CA LYS A 182 29.68 -23.50 32.23
C LYS A 182 28.17 -23.74 32.32
N GLY A 183 27.58 -24.18 31.20
CA GLY A 183 26.17 -24.56 31.13
C GLY A 183 25.96 -26.04 31.43
N PRO A 184 24.70 -26.50 31.53
CA PRO A 184 24.36 -27.88 31.85
C PRO A 184 24.81 -28.90 30.79
N LYS A 185 25.02 -28.49 29.53
CA LYS A 185 25.52 -29.32 28.43
C LYS A 185 26.93 -28.91 27.98
N PHE A 186 27.78 -28.47 28.90
CA PHE A 186 29.14 -28.05 28.56
C PHE A 186 29.93 -29.20 27.92
N ALA A 187 30.47 -28.96 26.73
CA ALA A 187 31.34 -29.88 25.99
C ALA A 187 32.38 -29.08 25.18
N LEU A 188 33.51 -29.71 24.87
CA LEU A 188 34.60 -29.06 24.12
C LEU A 188 34.39 -29.07 22.60
N ALA A 189 33.41 -29.84 22.13
CA ALA A 189 32.99 -29.89 20.73
C ALA A 189 31.50 -29.54 20.64
N ILE A 190 31.13 -28.79 19.62
CA ILE A 190 29.73 -28.49 19.32
C ILE A 190 29.13 -29.74 18.63
N PRO A 191 28.10 -30.38 19.19
CA PRO A 191 27.47 -31.53 18.55
C PRO A 191 26.89 -31.12 17.18
N GLU A 192 27.12 -31.94 16.15
CA GLU A 192 26.41 -31.80 14.89
C GLU A 192 24.94 -32.19 15.08
N GLU A 193 24.04 -31.28 14.73
CA GLU A 193 22.59 -31.49 14.77
C GLU A 193 22.08 -31.63 13.33
N GLU A 194 21.26 -32.65 13.07
CA GLU A 194 20.61 -32.83 11.78
C GLU A 194 19.47 -31.82 11.63
N THR A 195 19.32 -31.22 10.45
CA THR A 195 18.28 -30.20 10.20
C THR A 195 16.94 -30.82 9.83
N ASP A 196 16.96 -31.88 9.02
CA ASP A 196 15.78 -32.54 8.49
C ASP A 196 15.95 -34.06 8.50
N LEU A 197 14.82 -34.75 8.52
CA LEU A 197 14.77 -36.20 8.39
C LEU A 197 14.97 -36.57 6.92
N THR A 198 16.07 -37.25 6.61
CA THR A 198 16.41 -37.69 5.25
C THR A 198 16.09 -39.16 5.02
N THR A 199 15.98 -39.55 3.74
CA THR A 199 15.76 -40.95 3.34
C THR A 199 16.88 -41.86 3.86
N ASP A 200 18.14 -41.40 3.85
CA ASP A 200 19.29 -42.17 4.33
C ASP A 200 19.26 -42.39 5.85
N LEU A 201 18.85 -41.37 6.61
CA LEU A 201 18.66 -41.48 8.06
C LEU A 201 17.57 -42.49 8.40
N LEU A 202 16.47 -42.49 7.63
CA LEU A 202 15.38 -43.46 7.76
C LEU A 202 15.83 -44.89 7.43
N GLN A 203 16.55 -45.09 6.32
CA GLN A 203 17.01 -46.41 5.89
C GLN A 203 18.09 -46.99 6.82
N SER A 204 18.99 -46.16 7.35
CA SER A 204 20.06 -46.59 8.24
C SER A 204 19.65 -46.74 9.72
N GLY A 205 18.45 -46.29 10.10
CA GLY A 205 17.97 -46.28 11.48
C GLY A 205 18.64 -45.22 12.39
N ARG A 206 19.62 -44.45 11.87
CA ARG A 206 20.37 -43.44 12.62
C ARG A 206 19.49 -42.30 13.15
N TRP A 207 18.31 -42.08 12.56
CA TRP A 207 17.35 -41.07 13.01
C TRP A 207 16.93 -41.22 14.48
N GLN A 208 17.05 -42.41 15.07
CA GLN A 208 16.72 -42.67 16.49
C GLN A 208 17.76 -42.13 17.47
N SER A 209 19.01 -41.96 17.02
CA SER A 209 20.16 -41.60 17.86
C SER A 209 20.72 -40.20 17.59
N VAL A 210 20.42 -39.61 16.44
CA VAL A 210 20.85 -38.24 16.11
C VAL A 210 19.99 -37.20 16.82
N THR A 211 20.59 -36.04 17.11
CA THR A 211 19.86 -34.89 17.66
C THR A 211 19.44 -33.98 16.52
N PHE A 212 18.13 -33.69 16.43
CA PHE A 212 17.61 -32.76 15.43
C PHE A 212 17.56 -31.33 15.98
N LYS A 213 17.85 -30.36 15.10
CA LYS A 213 17.60 -28.96 15.39
C LYS A 213 16.10 -28.74 15.61
N LYS A 214 15.72 -28.04 16.68
CA LYS A 214 14.31 -27.73 16.95
C LYS A 214 13.71 -26.87 15.85
N TYR A 215 12.53 -27.26 15.36
CA TYR A 215 11.78 -26.46 14.40
C TYR A 215 11.23 -25.20 15.07
N ASN A 216 11.38 -24.05 14.41
CA ASN A 216 10.86 -22.78 14.91
C ASN A 216 9.39 -22.62 14.51
N PHE A 217 8.47 -23.04 15.37
CA PHE A 217 7.02 -22.87 15.16
C PHE A 217 6.53 -21.41 15.20
N ASN A 218 7.39 -20.45 15.61
CA ASN A 218 7.05 -19.03 15.60
C ASN A 218 7.36 -18.34 14.26
N ALA A 219 7.99 -19.05 13.31
CA ALA A 219 8.23 -18.51 11.97
C ALA A 219 7.06 -18.82 11.03
N LEU A 220 6.81 -17.92 10.08
CA LEU A 220 5.92 -18.22 8.96
C LEU A 220 6.52 -19.37 8.13
N GLY A 221 5.66 -20.30 7.73
CA GLY A 221 6.05 -21.36 6.81
C GLY A 221 6.43 -20.82 5.43
N ALA A 222 7.02 -21.69 4.60
CA ALA A 222 7.32 -21.36 3.22
C ALA A 222 6.03 -21.01 2.46
N ARG A 223 6.03 -19.85 1.80
CA ARG A 223 4.89 -19.40 1.00
C ARG A 223 4.70 -20.34 -0.18
N GLN A 224 3.51 -20.93 -0.27
CA GLN A 224 3.17 -21.83 -1.37
C GLN A 224 2.82 -21.01 -2.61
N SER A 225 3.26 -21.45 -3.80
CA SER A 225 2.81 -20.87 -5.06
C SER A 225 1.41 -21.36 -5.38
N HIS A 226 0.50 -20.45 -5.70
CA HIS A 226 -0.88 -20.76 -6.07
C HIS A 226 -1.40 -19.79 -7.13
N GLY A 227 -2.41 -20.21 -7.88
CA GLY A 227 -3.18 -19.30 -8.73
C GLY A 227 -3.94 -18.28 -7.89
N ALA A 228 -4.24 -17.12 -8.48
CA ALA A 228 -5.04 -16.08 -7.84
C ALA A 228 -5.99 -15.45 -8.85
N PHE A 229 -7.25 -15.25 -8.43
CA PHE A 229 -8.21 -14.49 -9.19
C PHE A 229 -8.12 -13.01 -8.84
N HIS A 230 -8.32 -12.17 -9.85
CA HIS A 230 -8.39 -10.73 -9.69
C HIS A 230 -9.56 -10.34 -8.74
N PRO A 231 -9.38 -9.42 -7.77
CA PRO A 231 -10.42 -9.03 -6.81
C PRO A 231 -11.75 -8.63 -7.45
N LEU A 232 -11.70 -7.78 -8.48
CA LEU A 232 -12.88 -7.39 -9.26
C LEU A 232 -13.60 -8.58 -9.91
N MET A 233 -12.87 -9.60 -10.36
CA MET A 233 -13.46 -10.79 -10.97
C MET A 233 -14.08 -11.72 -9.93
N LYS A 234 -13.50 -11.80 -8.73
CA LYS A 234 -14.13 -12.49 -7.60
C LYS A 234 -15.45 -11.82 -7.23
N MET A 235 -15.47 -10.48 -7.18
CA MET A 235 -16.68 -9.71 -6.91
C MET A 235 -17.74 -9.91 -8.01
N ARG A 236 -17.33 -9.87 -9.28
CA ARG A 236 -18.20 -10.14 -10.43
C ARG A 236 -18.91 -11.49 -10.29
N GLU A 237 -18.16 -12.52 -9.90
CA GLU A 237 -18.72 -13.86 -9.73
C GLU A 237 -19.75 -13.90 -8.61
N GLU A 238 -19.52 -13.22 -7.48
CA GLU A 238 -20.50 -13.16 -6.39
C GLU A 238 -21.81 -12.46 -6.80
N PHE A 239 -21.72 -11.32 -7.51
CA PHE A 239 -22.91 -10.67 -8.09
C PHE A 239 -23.65 -11.60 -9.04
N ARG A 240 -22.92 -12.26 -9.94
CA ARG A 240 -23.46 -13.23 -10.90
C ARG A 240 -24.21 -14.35 -10.19
N GLN A 241 -23.65 -14.91 -9.12
CA GLN A 241 -24.32 -15.94 -8.32
C GLN A 241 -25.60 -15.42 -7.63
N ILE A 242 -25.62 -14.18 -7.14
CA ILE A 242 -26.82 -13.57 -6.56
C ILE A 242 -27.97 -13.51 -7.58
N PHE A 243 -27.68 -13.07 -8.80
CA PHE A 243 -28.67 -13.03 -9.88
C PHE A 243 -29.20 -14.41 -10.24
N LEU A 244 -28.31 -15.39 -10.42
CA LEU A 244 -28.68 -16.77 -10.73
C LEU A 244 -29.57 -17.39 -9.64
N GLN A 245 -29.26 -17.14 -8.36
CA GLN A 245 -30.09 -17.59 -7.23
C GLN A 245 -31.48 -16.95 -7.20
N LEU A 246 -31.63 -15.74 -7.76
CA LEU A 246 -32.90 -15.02 -7.88
C LEU A 246 -33.68 -15.39 -9.16
N GLY A 247 -33.17 -16.35 -9.94
CA GLY A 247 -33.80 -16.84 -11.17
C GLY A 247 -33.64 -15.91 -12.36
N PHE A 248 -32.61 -15.06 -12.37
CA PHE A 248 -32.28 -14.23 -13.53
C PHE A 248 -31.45 -15.02 -14.55
N GLU A 249 -31.67 -14.73 -15.83
CA GLU A 249 -30.91 -15.25 -16.96
C GLU A 249 -29.83 -14.26 -17.41
N GLU A 250 -28.62 -14.75 -17.64
CA GLU A 250 -27.47 -13.92 -18.04
C GLU A 250 -27.58 -13.55 -19.52
N MET A 251 -27.58 -12.25 -19.84
CA MET A 251 -27.64 -11.76 -21.21
C MET A 251 -26.28 -11.85 -21.90
N PRO A 252 -26.23 -12.14 -23.21
CA PRO A 252 -24.99 -12.09 -23.98
C PRO A 252 -24.57 -10.63 -24.19
N SER A 253 -23.64 -10.14 -23.36
CA SER A 253 -23.17 -8.76 -23.40
C SER A 253 -21.83 -8.60 -24.12
N ASN A 254 -21.30 -9.60 -24.83
CA ASN A 254 -19.95 -9.58 -25.40
C ASN A 254 -19.78 -8.66 -26.65
N GLN A 255 -20.27 -7.43 -26.59
CA GLN A 255 -20.25 -6.43 -27.65
C GLN A 255 -19.94 -5.05 -27.06
N PHE A 256 -18.74 -4.51 -27.32
CA PHE A 256 -18.32 -3.20 -26.81
C PHE A 256 -18.76 -2.02 -27.68
N VAL A 257 -18.91 -2.27 -28.98
CA VAL A 257 -19.31 -1.26 -29.96
C VAL A 257 -20.81 -1.37 -30.16
N GLU A 258 -21.51 -0.24 -30.03
CA GLU A 258 -22.95 -0.15 -30.29
C GLU A 258 -23.26 0.96 -31.29
N SER A 259 -24.36 0.78 -32.02
CA SER A 259 -24.95 1.88 -32.79
C SER A 259 -25.64 2.89 -31.86
N GLY A 260 -25.69 4.16 -32.25
CA GLY A 260 -26.49 5.19 -31.57
C GLY A 260 -27.97 4.78 -31.41
N PHE A 261 -28.49 3.96 -32.33
CA PHE A 261 -29.80 3.33 -32.20
C PHE A 261 -29.96 2.56 -30.90
N TRP A 262 -29.14 1.52 -30.69
CA TRP A 262 -29.22 0.63 -29.54
C TRP A 262 -28.73 1.29 -28.26
N ASN A 263 -27.69 2.11 -28.35
CA ASN A 263 -27.14 2.77 -27.17
C ASN A 263 -28.01 3.93 -26.67
N PHE A 264 -28.88 4.50 -27.50
CA PHE A 264 -29.65 5.68 -27.10
C PHE A 264 -31.09 5.72 -27.62
N ASP A 265 -31.33 5.63 -28.94
CA ASP A 265 -32.67 5.87 -29.51
C ASP A 265 -33.70 4.86 -29.01
N THR A 266 -33.33 3.58 -28.93
CA THR A 266 -34.19 2.49 -28.43
C THR A 266 -34.58 2.62 -26.97
N LEU A 267 -33.79 3.38 -26.20
CA LEU A 267 -34.09 3.73 -24.82
C LEU A 267 -35.03 4.94 -24.73
N PHE A 268 -35.46 5.52 -25.85
CA PHE A 268 -36.18 6.80 -25.82
C PHE A 268 -35.31 7.96 -25.30
N VAL A 269 -33.97 7.89 -25.44
CA VAL A 269 -33.08 9.03 -25.15
C VAL A 269 -33.07 9.97 -26.37
N PRO A 270 -33.40 11.26 -26.24
CA PRO A 270 -33.46 12.17 -27.39
C PRO A 270 -32.08 12.40 -28.04
N GLN A 271 -32.04 12.69 -29.35
CA GLN A 271 -30.78 12.86 -30.09
C GLN A 271 -29.95 14.08 -29.66
N GLN A 272 -30.59 15.09 -29.11
CA GLN A 272 -29.98 16.30 -28.56
C GLN A 272 -29.56 16.15 -27.08
N HIS A 273 -29.62 14.94 -26.51
CA HIS A 273 -29.27 14.72 -25.12
C HIS A 273 -27.76 14.91 -24.90
N PRO A 274 -27.31 15.64 -23.86
CA PRO A 274 -25.89 15.89 -23.60
C PRO A 274 -25.03 14.62 -23.51
N ALA A 275 -25.57 13.54 -22.98
CA ALA A 275 -24.87 12.25 -22.93
C ALA A 275 -24.43 11.71 -24.31
N ARG A 276 -24.98 12.22 -25.41
CA ARG A 276 -24.55 11.88 -26.78
C ARG A 276 -23.43 12.79 -27.30
N ASP A 277 -23.03 13.82 -26.57
CA ASP A 277 -21.96 14.71 -27.00
C ASP A 277 -20.61 13.99 -26.95
N MET A 278 -19.67 14.43 -27.80
CA MET A 278 -18.30 13.87 -27.84
C MET A 278 -17.54 14.05 -26.52
N GLN A 279 -18.00 14.96 -25.65
CA GLN A 279 -17.43 15.16 -24.32
C GLN A 279 -17.80 14.03 -23.35
N ASP A 280 -18.90 13.32 -23.57
CA ASP A 280 -19.40 12.27 -22.67
C ASP A 280 -19.27 10.86 -23.28
N THR A 281 -19.32 10.74 -24.61
CA THR A 281 -19.33 9.46 -25.32
C THR A 281 -18.15 9.31 -26.30
N PHE A 282 -17.53 8.13 -26.30
CA PHE A 282 -16.53 7.76 -27.30
C PHE A 282 -17.20 7.30 -28.60
N TYR A 283 -17.08 8.11 -29.65
CA TYR A 283 -17.48 7.75 -31.00
C TYR A 283 -16.33 7.04 -31.75
N LEU A 284 -16.68 6.12 -32.64
CA LEU A 284 -15.71 5.42 -33.47
C LEU A 284 -15.29 6.26 -34.67
N GLU A 285 -13.99 6.24 -34.96
CA GLU A 285 -13.43 6.82 -36.20
C GLU A 285 -13.48 5.82 -37.37
N ASP A 286 -13.34 4.51 -37.10
CA ASP A 286 -13.43 3.47 -38.12
C ASP A 286 -13.98 2.15 -37.53
N PRO A 287 -15.12 1.61 -38.03
CA PRO A 287 -16.07 2.28 -38.93
C PRO A 287 -16.87 3.38 -38.20
N VAL A 288 -17.13 4.50 -38.87
CA VAL A 288 -17.91 5.63 -38.30
C VAL A 288 -19.39 5.29 -38.12
N LYS A 289 -19.96 4.54 -39.08
CA LYS A 289 -21.39 4.22 -39.13
C LYS A 289 -21.61 2.72 -39.11
N ALA A 290 -22.63 2.31 -38.38
CA ALA A 290 -23.21 0.98 -38.46
C ALA A 290 -23.88 0.78 -39.81
N LEU A 291 -24.01 -0.48 -40.21
CA LEU A 291 -25.02 -0.83 -41.20
C LEU A 291 -26.41 -0.52 -40.63
N ARG A 292 -27.33 -0.15 -41.51
CA ARG A 292 -28.74 -0.03 -41.13
C ARG A 292 -29.18 -1.37 -40.53
N PRO A 293 -29.76 -1.36 -39.33
CA PRO A 293 -29.90 -2.63 -38.65
C PRO A 293 -30.99 -3.49 -39.32
N GLY A 294 -30.76 -4.80 -39.35
CA GLY A 294 -31.49 -5.77 -40.21
C GLY A 294 -30.68 -6.33 -41.39
N ILE A 295 -29.56 -5.73 -41.78
CA ILE A 295 -28.63 -6.30 -42.77
C ILE A 295 -27.35 -6.76 -42.06
N GLY A 296 -27.19 -8.08 -41.84
CA GLY A 296 -25.93 -8.69 -41.39
C GLY A 296 -25.59 -8.58 -39.90
N SER A 297 -26.49 -8.11 -39.04
CA SER A 297 -26.26 -8.11 -37.58
C SER A 297 -26.46 -9.51 -36.98
N PRO A 298 -25.52 -10.04 -36.17
CA PRO A 298 -25.54 -11.42 -35.66
C PRO A 298 -26.66 -11.75 -34.65
N HIS A 299 -27.48 -10.78 -34.24
CA HIS A 299 -28.37 -10.91 -33.09
C HIS A 299 -29.87 -10.67 -33.37
N LEU A 300 -30.31 -10.50 -34.62
CA LEU A 300 -31.67 -10.02 -34.91
C LEU A 300 -32.43 -10.90 -35.93
N GLY A 301 -33.73 -11.09 -35.65
CA GLY A 301 -34.69 -11.89 -36.41
C GLY A 301 -35.11 -11.28 -37.77
N PRO A 302 -36.28 -11.65 -38.32
CA PRO A 302 -36.65 -11.35 -39.71
C PRO A 302 -36.64 -9.85 -40.01
N GLY A 303 -36.09 -9.45 -41.17
CA GLY A 303 -35.88 -8.04 -41.55
C GLY A 303 -37.13 -7.15 -41.57
N GLU A 304 -38.33 -7.72 -41.69
CA GLU A 304 -39.60 -6.96 -41.63
C GLU A 304 -39.93 -6.41 -40.23
N TYR A 305 -39.71 -7.20 -39.17
CA TYR A 305 -39.93 -6.74 -37.79
C TYR A 305 -39.00 -5.59 -37.43
N TYR A 306 -37.79 -5.61 -37.98
CA TYR A 306 -36.81 -4.58 -37.69
C TYR A 306 -37.16 -3.24 -38.33
N GLN A 307 -37.62 -3.25 -39.58
CA GLN A 307 -38.09 -2.05 -40.25
C GLN A 307 -39.23 -1.40 -39.47
N GLN A 308 -40.18 -2.22 -39.00
CA GLN A 308 -41.27 -1.74 -38.15
C GLN A 308 -40.77 -1.14 -36.83
N TYR A 309 -39.81 -1.77 -36.15
CA TYR A 309 -39.25 -1.23 -34.91
C TYR A 309 -38.54 0.10 -35.14
N PHE A 310 -37.74 0.20 -36.20
CA PHE A 310 -37.06 1.44 -36.58
C PHE A 310 -38.04 2.57 -36.85
N ASP A 311 -39.12 2.29 -37.59
CA ASP A 311 -40.17 3.27 -37.90
C ASP A 311 -40.95 3.67 -36.63
N ASN A 312 -41.23 2.72 -35.73
CA ASN A 312 -41.83 3.01 -34.43
C ASN A 312 -40.95 3.94 -33.59
N ILE A 313 -39.64 3.72 -33.55
CA ILE A 313 -38.69 4.57 -32.82
C ILE A 313 -38.66 5.98 -33.41
N LYS A 314 -38.57 6.10 -34.73
CA LYS A 314 -38.62 7.41 -35.40
C LYS A 314 -39.90 8.17 -35.06
N GLU A 315 -41.05 7.52 -35.20
CA GLU A 315 -42.36 8.13 -34.98
C GLU A 315 -42.57 8.53 -33.51
N VAL A 316 -42.26 7.64 -32.55
CA VAL A 316 -42.44 7.94 -31.11
C VAL A 316 -41.53 9.08 -30.64
N HIS A 317 -40.32 9.19 -31.18
CA HIS A 317 -39.41 10.30 -30.86
C HIS A 317 -39.86 11.62 -31.49
N GLN A 318 -40.19 11.61 -32.78
CA GLN A 318 -40.46 12.83 -33.54
C GLN A 318 -41.88 13.35 -33.31
N ASP A 319 -42.89 12.54 -33.62
CA ASP A 319 -44.29 12.97 -33.72
C ASP A 319 -45.13 12.51 -32.51
N GLY A 320 -44.61 11.55 -31.74
CA GLY A 320 -45.29 10.94 -30.62
C GLY A 320 -46.12 9.71 -31.04
N LYS A 321 -46.12 8.69 -30.19
CA LYS A 321 -46.85 7.43 -30.38
C LYS A 321 -47.13 6.80 -29.01
N PHE A 322 -47.96 5.76 -28.97
CA PHE A 322 -48.22 4.97 -27.76
C PHE A 322 -48.77 5.80 -26.58
N GLY A 323 -49.56 6.83 -26.88
CA GLY A 323 -50.12 7.74 -25.87
C GLY A 323 -49.15 8.84 -25.39
N SER A 324 -47.95 8.91 -25.94
CA SER A 324 -46.97 9.99 -25.71
C SER A 324 -47.00 11.04 -26.81
N THR A 325 -46.63 12.28 -26.48
CA THR A 325 -46.47 13.37 -27.45
C THR A 325 -45.11 13.37 -28.12
N GLY A 326 -44.23 12.43 -27.76
CA GLY A 326 -42.84 12.40 -28.24
C GLY A 326 -42.03 13.63 -27.79
N TYR A 327 -40.85 13.79 -28.39
CA TYR A 327 -39.94 14.91 -28.12
C TYR A 327 -40.11 16.08 -29.09
N ARG A 328 -40.86 15.91 -30.20
CA ARG A 328 -41.21 16.99 -31.14
C ARG A 328 -40.00 17.65 -31.80
N TYR A 329 -39.07 16.82 -32.27
CA TYR A 329 -37.88 17.24 -33.02
C TYR A 329 -37.68 16.33 -34.24
N PRO A 330 -37.05 16.82 -35.33
CA PRO A 330 -36.77 15.99 -36.50
C PRO A 330 -35.77 14.89 -36.16
N TRP A 331 -36.20 13.63 -36.21
CA TRP A 331 -35.34 12.49 -35.90
C TRP A 331 -34.41 12.16 -37.08
N SER A 332 -33.11 12.07 -36.83
CA SER A 332 -32.07 11.86 -37.83
C SER A 332 -31.57 10.41 -37.84
N GLU A 333 -31.69 9.74 -38.99
CA GLU A 333 -31.10 8.41 -39.19
C GLU A 333 -29.56 8.46 -39.18
N ASP A 334 -28.95 9.56 -39.62
CA ASP A 334 -27.49 9.70 -39.61
C ASP A 334 -26.90 9.71 -38.20
N GLU A 335 -27.61 10.28 -37.23
CA GLU A 335 -27.20 10.26 -35.81
C GLU A 335 -27.34 8.86 -35.20
N CYS A 336 -28.43 8.19 -35.54
CA CYS A 336 -28.76 6.84 -35.12
C CYS A 336 -27.69 5.80 -35.54
N LEU A 337 -27.14 5.95 -36.73
CA LEU A 337 -26.16 5.01 -37.29
C LEU A 337 -24.74 5.25 -36.80
N LYS A 338 -24.42 6.33 -36.08
CA LYS A 338 -23.07 6.54 -35.55
C LYS A 338 -22.69 5.43 -34.58
N LEU A 339 -21.48 4.91 -34.71
CA LEU A 339 -20.96 3.90 -33.80
C LEU A 339 -20.30 4.55 -32.58
N VAL A 340 -20.56 3.97 -31.41
CA VAL A 340 -20.01 4.38 -30.13
C VAL A 340 -19.45 3.17 -29.39
N LEU A 341 -18.50 3.41 -28.49
CA LEU A 341 -18.28 2.47 -27.40
C LEU A 341 -19.47 2.59 -26.45
N ARG A 342 -20.11 1.47 -26.12
CA ARG A 342 -21.33 1.47 -25.30
C ARG A 342 -21.11 2.20 -23.97
N THR A 343 -22.07 3.05 -23.61
CA THR A 343 -21.97 3.89 -22.42
C THR A 343 -22.59 3.26 -21.17
N HIS A 344 -23.42 2.24 -21.37
CA HIS A 344 -24.13 1.50 -20.35
C HIS A 344 -24.60 0.15 -20.90
N THR A 345 -24.79 -0.85 -20.03
CA THR A 345 -25.27 -2.19 -20.42
C THR A 345 -26.75 -2.21 -20.81
N THR A 346 -27.49 -1.12 -20.58
CA THR A 346 -28.91 -0.99 -20.93
C THR A 346 -29.19 -1.12 -22.43
N ALA A 347 -28.18 -0.89 -23.28
CA ALA A 347 -28.27 -1.17 -24.72
C ALA A 347 -28.48 -2.68 -25.01
N ILE A 348 -27.87 -3.54 -24.20
CA ILE A 348 -28.06 -5.01 -24.30
C ILE A 348 -29.46 -5.38 -23.84
N SER A 349 -29.95 -4.75 -22.76
CA SER A 349 -31.30 -4.95 -22.25
C SER A 349 -32.37 -4.61 -23.28
N THR A 350 -32.22 -3.51 -24.03
CA THR A 350 -33.18 -3.14 -25.08
C THR A 350 -33.18 -4.15 -26.21
N ALA A 351 -32.01 -4.61 -26.65
CA ALA A 351 -31.89 -5.67 -27.65
C ALA A 351 -32.55 -6.98 -27.21
N MET A 352 -32.35 -7.38 -25.95
CA MET A 352 -32.95 -8.59 -25.38
C MET A 352 -34.47 -8.49 -25.19
N LEU A 353 -34.98 -7.34 -24.77
CA LEU A 353 -36.42 -7.09 -24.66
C LEU A 353 -37.12 -7.06 -26.03
N HIS A 354 -36.49 -6.44 -27.04
CA HIS A 354 -37.00 -6.47 -28.40
C HIS A 354 -37.02 -7.89 -28.99
N LYS A 355 -35.95 -8.67 -28.74
CA LYS A 355 -35.89 -10.09 -29.11
C LYS A 355 -37.01 -10.90 -28.43
N LEU A 356 -37.21 -10.70 -27.12
CA LEU A 356 -38.28 -11.33 -26.36
C LEU A 356 -39.66 -11.00 -26.98
N ALA A 357 -39.90 -9.74 -27.33
CA ALA A 357 -41.14 -9.31 -27.97
C ALA A 357 -41.37 -10.04 -29.30
N THR A 358 -40.34 -10.06 -30.16
CA THR A 358 -40.38 -10.67 -31.49
C THR A 358 -40.63 -12.19 -31.43
N GLU A 359 -39.96 -12.90 -30.52
CA GLU A 359 -40.04 -14.37 -30.44
C GLU A 359 -41.33 -14.87 -29.76
N THR A 360 -42.01 -14.02 -28.99
CA THR A 360 -43.11 -14.45 -28.11
C THR A 360 -44.42 -13.71 -28.35
N GLY A 361 -44.44 -12.76 -29.28
CA GLY A 361 -45.59 -11.89 -29.52
C GLY A 361 -45.81 -10.87 -28.40
N GLY A 362 -44.76 -10.52 -27.64
CA GLY A 362 -44.78 -9.40 -26.68
C GLY A 362 -45.28 -9.71 -25.27
N GLY A 363 -45.85 -10.90 -25.01
CA GLY A 363 -46.51 -11.20 -23.74
C GLY A 363 -45.72 -12.06 -22.74
N ARG A 364 -44.48 -12.46 -23.05
CA ARG A 364 -43.68 -13.32 -22.17
C ARG A 364 -42.98 -12.50 -21.08
N THR A 365 -43.04 -12.99 -19.84
CA THR A 365 -42.29 -12.44 -18.70
C THR A 365 -40.85 -12.93 -18.70
N ALA A 366 -39.93 -12.13 -18.16
CA ALA A 366 -38.50 -12.46 -18.13
C ALA A 366 -37.77 -11.76 -16.99
N ARG A 367 -36.63 -12.34 -16.58
CA ARG A 367 -35.67 -11.74 -15.65
C ARG A 367 -34.29 -11.87 -16.24
N TYR A 368 -33.66 -10.75 -16.56
CA TYR A 368 -32.38 -10.71 -17.24
C TYR A 368 -31.36 -9.92 -16.45
N PHE A 369 -30.09 -10.33 -16.51
CA PHE A 369 -29.00 -9.56 -15.95
C PHE A 369 -27.78 -9.57 -16.86
N SER A 370 -26.91 -8.57 -16.72
CA SER A 370 -25.58 -8.57 -17.31
C SER A 370 -24.59 -7.89 -16.38
N ILE A 371 -23.33 -8.31 -16.46
CA ILE A 371 -22.23 -7.65 -15.77
C ILE A 371 -21.10 -7.47 -16.76
N ASP A 372 -20.91 -6.25 -17.25
CA ASP A 372 -19.94 -6.03 -18.30
C ASP A 372 -19.40 -4.61 -18.37
N ARG A 373 -18.30 -4.46 -19.11
CA ARG A 373 -17.55 -3.22 -19.23
C ARG A 373 -18.26 -2.20 -20.10
N VAL A 374 -18.33 -0.96 -19.64
CA VAL A 374 -18.88 0.19 -20.34
C VAL A 374 -17.84 1.31 -20.41
N PHE A 375 -18.04 2.24 -21.33
CA PHE A 375 -17.06 3.28 -21.66
C PHE A 375 -17.71 4.66 -21.61
N ARG A 376 -17.11 5.59 -20.89
CA ARG A 376 -17.57 6.98 -20.81
C ARG A 376 -16.38 7.91 -20.93
N ASN A 377 -16.54 8.97 -21.72
CA ASN A 377 -15.48 9.96 -21.93
C ASN A 377 -15.38 10.94 -20.75
N GLU A 378 -15.38 10.41 -19.54
CA GLU A 378 -15.28 11.19 -18.32
C GLU A 378 -13.81 11.44 -17.96
N SER A 379 -13.57 12.54 -17.26
CA SER A 379 -12.23 12.84 -16.75
C SER A 379 -11.78 11.78 -15.74
N VAL A 380 -10.63 11.17 -16.01
CA VAL A 380 -10.09 10.11 -15.15
C VAL A 380 -9.55 10.70 -13.85
N ASP A 381 -10.06 10.22 -12.71
CA ASP A 381 -9.64 10.66 -11.37
C ASP A 381 -9.22 9.48 -10.47
N ALA A 382 -9.21 9.65 -9.14
CA ALA A 382 -8.85 8.57 -8.21
C ALA A 382 -9.95 7.50 -8.05
N THR A 383 -11.18 7.82 -8.44
CA THR A 383 -12.40 7.02 -8.25
C THR A 383 -13.11 6.65 -9.55
N HIS A 384 -12.82 7.34 -10.65
CA HIS A 384 -13.46 7.17 -11.96
C HIS A 384 -12.40 6.86 -13.03
N LEU A 385 -12.72 5.87 -13.86
CA LEU A 385 -11.99 5.53 -15.08
C LEU A 385 -12.92 5.73 -16.27
N CYS A 386 -12.33 5.92 -17.46
CA CYS A 386 -13.08 5.98 -18.71
C CYS A 386 -13.67 4.62 -19.13
N GLU A 387 -13.26 3.54 -18.48
CA GLU A 387 -13.83 2.20 -18.59
C GLU A 387 -14.08 1.59 -17.21
N PHE A 388 -15.25 0.99 -17.00
CA PHE A 388 -15.62 0.34 -15.74
C PHE A 388 -16.72 -0.69 -15.99
N HIS A 389 -17.05 -1.55 -15.01
CA HIS A 389 -18.07 -2.58 -15.18
C HIS A 389 -19.40 -2.14 -14.57
N GLN A 390 -20.44 -2.21 -15.38
CA GLN A 390 -21.82 -1.99 -14.96
C GLN A 390 -22.49 -3.34 -14.73
N VAL A 391 -23.12 -3.48 -13.58
CA VAL A 391 -24.04 -4.56 -13.25
C VAL A 391 -25.44 -4.04 -13.51
N GLU A 392 -26.24 -4.76 -14.29
CA GLU A 392 -27.62 -4.38 -14.59
C GLU A 392 -28.56 -5.58 -14.47
N GLY A 393 -29.73 -5.34 -13.91
CA GLY A 393 -30.84 -6.28 -13.84
C GLY A 393 -32.13 -5.69 -14.41
N VAL A 394 -32.91 -6.55 -15.06
CA VAL A 394 -34.17 -6.22 -15.74
C VAL A 394 -35.22 -7.26 -15.37
N ILE A 395 -36.42 -6.82 -14.99
CA ILE A 395 -37.56 -7.69 -14.71
C ILE A 395 -38.75 -7.24 -15.55
N ALA A 396 -39.17 -8.08 -16.49
CA ALA A 396 -40.33 -7.88 -17.33
C ALA A 396 -41.49 -8.75 -16.81
N ASP A 397 -42.55 -8.13 -16.30
CA ASP A 397 -43.69 -8.84 -15.73
C ASP A 397 -44.98 -7.99 -15.75
N TYR A 398 -46.11 -8.63 -15.49
CA TYR A 398 -47.40 -7.97 -15.34
C TYR A 398 -47.60 -7.48 -13.90
N GLY A 399 -48.28 -6.34 -13.73
CA GLY A 399 -48.63 -5.83 -12.41
C GLY A 399 -47.47 -5.22 -11.60
N LEU A 400 -46.31 -5.00 -12.21
CA LEU A 400 -45.18 -4.36 -11.55
C LEU A 400 -45.52 -2.92 -11.09
N THR A 401 -45.13 -2.59 -9.86
CA THR A 401 -45.37 -1.28 -9.20
C THR A 401 -44.07 -0.68 -8.67
N LEU A 402 -44.02 0.62 -8.37
CA LEU A 402 -42.83 1.23 -7.76
C LEU A 402 -42.50 0.61 -6.39
N GLY A 403 -43.52 0.30 -5.58
CA GLY A 403 -43.33 -0.35 -4.28
C GLY A 403 -42.69 -1.74 -4.40
N GLY A 404 -43.11 -2.53 -5.39
CA GLY A 404 -42.51 -3.83 -5.69
C GLY A 404 -41.04 -3.74 -6.10
N LEU A 405 -40.65 -2.67 -6.82
CA LEU A 405 -39.25 -2.41 -7.15
C LEU A 405 -38.43 -2.12 -5.89
N MET A 406 -38.93 -1.26 -5.01
CA MET A 406 -38.25 -0.92 -3.75
C MET A 406 -38.09 -2.13 -2.84
N GLU A 407 -39.11 -2.98 -2.73
CA GLU A 407 -39.06 -4.23 -1.97
C GLU A 407 -38.05 -5.20 -2.57
N PHE A 408 -38.11 -5.43 -3.89
CA PHE A 408 -37.16 -6.30 -4.58
C PHE A 408 -35.71 -5.82 -4.38
N LEU A 409 -35.44 -4.52 -4.55
CA LEU A 409 -34.10 -3.96 -4.35
C LEU A 409 -33.63 -4.13 -2.90
N THR A 410 -34.53 -3.97 -1.92
CA THR A 410 -34.20 -4.22 -0.51
C THR A 410 -33.72 -5.66 -0.31
N THR A 411 -34.48 -6.65 -0.81
CA THR A 411 -34.07 -8.06 -0.73
C THR A 411 -32.79 -8.36 -1.53
N PHE A 412 -32.60 -7.72 -2.68
CA PHE A 412 -31.39 -7.87 -3.49
C PHE A 412 -30.15 -7.38 -2.76
N PHE A 413 -30.20 -6.20 -2.15
CA PHE A 413 -29.08 -5.61 -1.41
C PHE A 413 -28.81 -6.28 -0.06
N GLU A 414 -29.83 -6.83 0.60
CA GLU A 414 -29.66 -7.63 1.82
C GLU A 414 -28.77 -8.86 1.60
N LYS A 415 -28.83 -9.49 0.42
CA LYS A 415 -27.91 -10.60 0.05
C LYS A 415 -26.44 -10.18 -0.02
N MET A 416 -26.17 -8.87 -0.06
CA MET A 416 -24.83 -8.28 -0.05
C MET A 416 -24.48 -7.63 1.30
N ASN A 417 -25.25 -7.94 2.35
CA ASN A 417 -25.14 -7.34 3.67
C ASN A 417 -25.33 -5.81 3.67
N VAL A 418 -26.03 -5.27 2.65
CA VAL A 418 -26.38 -3.85 2.57
C VAL A 418 -27.82 -3.68 3.02
N THR A 419 -27.99 -3.05 4.18
CA THR A 419 -29.30 -2.86 4.83
C THR A 419 -29.70 -1.38 4.85
N ASN A 420 -30.92 -1.09 5.31
CA ASN A 420 -31.43 0.27 5.51
C ASN A 420 -31.36 1.14 4.25
N LEU A 421 -31.89 0.62 3.14
CA LEU A 421 -31.94 1.36 1.89
C LEU A 421 -32.82 2.60 2.01
N GLN A 422 -32.37 3.67 1.35
CA GLN A 422 -33.12 4.91 1.16
C GLN A 422 -33.26 5.16 -0.34
N PHE A 423 -34.44 5.63 -0.75
CA PHE A 423 -34.75 5.87 -2.16
C PHE A 423 -34.99 7.35 -2.38
N LYS A 424 -34.35 7.92 -3.41
CA LYS A 424 -34.50 9.32 -3.79
C LYS A 424 -35.05 9.38 -5.22
N PRO A 425 -36.14 10.13 -5.49
CA PRO A 425 -36.59 10.37 -6.84
C PRO A 425 -35.48 10.95 -7.72
N ALA A 426 -35.36 10.39 -8.92
CA ALA A 426 -34.32 10.76 -9.88
C ALA A 426 -34.95 10.96 -11.28
N TYR A 427 -34.09 11.25 -12.25
CA TYR A 427 -34.47 11.33 -13.65
C TYR A 427 -33.52 10.47 -14.48
N ASN A 428 -34.06 9.49 -15.18
CA ASN A 428 -33.40 8.90 -16.36
C ASN A 428 -34.35 9.05 -17.56
N PRO A 429 -33.85 9.33 -18.77
CA PRO A 429 -34.71 9.54 -19.93
C PRO A 429 -35.61 8.34 -20.26
N TYR A 430 -35.16 7.14 -19.91
CA TYR A 430 -35.79 5.87 -20.25
C TYR A 430 -36.61 5.25 -19.12
N THR A 431 -36.68 5.88 -17.94
CA THR A 431 -37.51 5.40 -16.83
C THR A 431 -38.47 6.45 -16.27
N GLU A 432 -39.71 6.05 -16.02
CA GLU A 432 -40.70 6.85 -15.28
C GLU A 432 -41.63 5.93 -14.48
N PRO A 433 -41.60 5.96 -13.12
CA PRO A 433 -40.71 6.75 -12.25
C PRO A 433 -39.27 6.20 -12.17
N SER A 434 -38.32 7.04 -11.74
CA SER A 434 -36.90 6.70 -11.50
C SER A 434 -36.48 6.95 -10.04
N LEU A 435 -35.58 6.13 -9.53
CA LEU A 435 -35.06 6.17 -8.16
C LEU A 435 -33.54 5.96 -8.12
N GLU A 436 -32.83 6.87 -7.45
CA GLU A 436 -31.49 6.60 -6.91
C GLU A 436 -31.61 5.83 -5.58
N ILE A 437 -30.64 4.94 -5.33
CA ILE A 437 -30.60 4.04 -4.17
C ILE A 437 -29.41 4.42 -3.30
N PHE A 438 -29.67 4.63 -2.01
CA PHE A 438 -28.68 5.03 -1.02
C PHE A 438 -28.65 4.06 0.16
N SER A 439 -27.50 3.89 0.79
CA SER A 439 -27.37 3.20 2.08
C SER A 439 -26.28 3.84 2.94
N TYR A 440 -26.40 3.71 4.26
CA TYR A 440 -25.39 4.16 5.21
C TYR A 440 -24.22 3.16 5.26
N HIS A 441 -23.00 3.65 5.02
CA HIS A 441 -21.80 2.82 5.10
C HIS A 441 -21.09 3.01 6.44
N PRO A 442 -21.08 2.00 7.34
CA PRO A 442 -20.52 2.14 8.70
C PRO A 442 -19.04 2.55 8.70
N GLY A 443 -18.23 1.96 7.83
CA GLY A 443 -16.80 2.26 7.74
C GLY A 443 -16.47 3.67 7.23
N LEU A 444 -17.41 4.35 6.56
CA LEU A 444 -17.23 5.71 6.04
C LEU A 444 -18.01 6.76 6.86
N GLY A 445 -18.89 6.32 7.76
CA GLY A 445 -19.70 7.21 8.58
C GLY A 445 -20.71 8.07 7.80
N LYS A 446 -21.06 7.71 6.56
CA LYS A 446 -21.92 8.52 5.68
C LYS A 446 -22.85 7.68 4.81
N ILE A 447 -23.93 8.32 4.36
CA ILE A 447 -24.83 7.78 3.34
C ILE A 447 -24.14 7.89 1.98
N ILE A 448 -24.13 6.79 1.23
CA ILE A 448 -23.55 6.72 -0.11
C ILE A 448 -24.59 6.20 -1.10
N GLU A 449 -24.51 6.69 -2.33
CA GLU A 449 -25.23 6.12 -3.47
C GLU A 449 -24.65 4.74 -3.81
N ILE A 450 -25.52 3.76 -4.00
CA ILE A 450 -25.15 2.36 -4.29
C ILE A 450 -25.76 1.84 -5.60
N GLY A 451 -26.64 2.60 -6.25
CA GLY A 451 -27.25 2.22 -7.52
C GLY A 451 -28.35 3.18 -7.98
N ASN A 452 -28.86 2.92 -9.17
CA ASN A 452 -29.95 3.65 -9.81
C ASN A 452 -30.96 2.65 -10.38
N SER A 453 -32.24 3.02 -10.46
CA SER A 453 -33.32 2.15 -10.89
C SER A 453 -34.53 2.92 -11.41
N GLY A 454 -35.47 2.21 -12.02
CA GLY A 454 -36.76 2.76 -12.41
C GLY A 454 -37.63 1.78 -13.18
N LEU A 455 -38.79 2.27 -13.61
CA LEU A 455 -39.68 1.54 -14.52
C LEU A 455 -39.47 2.04 -15.94
N PHE A 456 -39.16 1.16 -16.90
CA PHE A 456 -38.98 1.59 -18.29
C PHE A 456 -40.26 2.21 -18.85
N ARG A 457 -40.05 3.26 -19.64
CA ARG A 457 -41.11 4.05 -20.23
C ARG A 457 -41.93 3.27 -21.27
N PRO A 458 -43.25 3.51 -21.36
CA PRO A 458 -44.09 2.90 -22.40
C PRO A 458 -43.60 3.21 -23.83
N GLU A 459 -43.06 4.40 -24.08
CA GLU A 459 -42.53 4.79 -25.38
C GLU A 459 -41.38 3.90 -25.87
N MET A 460 -40.59 3.39 -24.92
CA MET A 460 -39.53 2.43 -25.17
C MET A 460 -40.10 1.02 -25.38
N LEU A 461 -40.99 0.57 -24.48
CA LEU A 461 -41.47 -0.82 -24.46
C LEU A 461 -42.48 -1.13 -25.58
N GLU A 462 -43.48 -0.26 -25.80
CA GLU A 462 -44.51 -0.48 -26.82
C GLU A 462 -43.92 -0.38 -28.24
N ALA A 463 -42.89 0.45 -28.44
CA ALA A 463 -42.17 0.53 -29.71
C ALA A 463 -41.55 -0.81 -30.10
N MET A 464 -41.05 -1.58 -29.11
CA MET A 464 -40.49 -2.92 -29.31
C MET A 464 -41.54 -3.98 -29.67
N GLY A 465 -42.84 -3.69 -29.45
CA GLY A 465 -43.92 -4.65 -29.60
C GLY A 465 -44.24 -5.47 -28.35
N LEU A 466 -43.80 -5.03 -27.17
CA LEU A 466 -44.23 -5.63 -25.89
C LEU A 466 -45.71 -5.33 -25.62
N ASP A 467 -46.38 -6.23 -24.90
CA ASP A 467 -47.76 -6.03 -24.44
C ASP A 467 -47.85 -4.74 -23.61
N LYS A 468 -48.86 -3.90 -23.91
CA LYS A 468 -49.11 -2.63 -23.21
C LYS A 468 -49.27 -2.77 -21.69
N ASN A 469 -49.71 -3.92 -21.21
CA ASN A 469 -49.89 -4.18 -19.78
C ASN A 469 -48.63 -4.76 -19.11
N LEU A 470 -47.65 -5.18 -19.90
CA LEU A 470 -46.37 -5.67 -19.42
C LEU A 470 -45.49 -4.48 -19.06
N ARG A 471 -44.93 -4.51 -17.85
CA ARG A 471 -44.06 -3.47 -17.32
C ARG A 471 -42.67 -4.04 -17.10
N VAL A 472 -41.67 -3.16 -17.10
CA VAL A 472 -40.28 -3.57 -16.94
C VAL A 472 -39.59 -2.73 -15.89
N TYR A 473 -39.03 -3.38 -14.87
CA TYR A 473 -38.04 -2.76 -14.00
C TYR A 473 -36.66 -2.79 -14.65
N GLY A 474 -35.91 -1.71 -14.50
CA GLY A 474 -34.47 -1.66 -14.74
C GLY A 474 -33.76 -1.15 -13.50
N PHE A 475 -32.64 -1.77 -13.13
CA PHE A 475 -31.77 -1.28 -12.06
C PHE A 475 -30.31 -1.61 -12.37
N GLY A 476 -29.41 -0.75 -11.94
CA GLY A 476 -27.99 -0.91 -12.17
C GLY A 476 -27.12 -0.28 -11.10
N LEU A 477 -25.90 -0.78 -11.01
CA LEU A 477 -24.86 -0.31 -10.11
C LEU A 477 -23.47 -0.57 -10.70
N GLY A 478 -22.47 0.18 -10.24
CA GLY A 478 -21.07 -0.06 -10.62
C GLY A 478 -20.47 -1.22 -9.83
N LEU A 479 -19.57 -1.99 -10.43
CA LEU A 479 -18.88 -3.11 -9.77
C LEU A 479 -17.65 -2.64 -8.97
N GLU A 480 -16.93 -1.63 -9.47
CA GLU A 480 -15.67 -1.16 -8.93
C GLU A 480 -15.82 -0.55 -7.55
N ARG A 481 -16.82 0.33 -7.35
CA ARG A 481 -17.01 1.02 -6.06
C ARG A 481 -17.32 0.06 -4.91
N PRO A 482 -18.25 -0.91 -5.02
CA PRO A 482 -18.43 -1.95 -4.01
C PRO A 482 -17.16 -2.77 -3.76
N THR A 483 -16.42 -3.10 -4.83
CA THR A 483 -15.16 -3.85 -4.70
C THR A 483 -14.11 -3.06 -3.92
N MET A 484 -13.94 -1.77 -4.24
CA MET A 484 -13.00 -0.89 -3.53
C MET A 484 -13.36 -0.78 -2.06
N LEU A 485 -14.64 -0.60 -1.73
CA LEU A 485 -15.10 -0.56 -0.34
C LEU A 485 -14.82 -1.88 0.39
N LYS A 486 -15.12 -3.02 -0.25
CA LYS A 486 -14.91 -4.35 0.32
C LYS A 486 -13.44 -4.66 0.61
N TYR A 487 -12.54 -4.20 -0.26
CA TYR A 487 -11.10 -4.42 -0.13
C TYR A 487 -10.34 -3.27 0.53
N GLY A 488 -11.04 -2.21 0.98
CA GLY A 488 -10.42 -1.05 1.61
C GLY A 488 -9.52 -0.22 0.68
N LEU A 489 -9.80 -0.22 -0.62
CA LEU A 489 -9.05 0.53 -1.62
C LEU A 489 -9.60 1.95 -1.77
N THR A 490 -8.71 2.93 -1.89
CA THR A 490 -9.07 4.34 -2.08
C THR A 490 -8.87 4.82 -3.52
N ASN A 491 -8.02 4.13 -4.29
CA ASN A 491 -7.73 4.47 -5.69
C ASN A 491 -8.12 3.32 -6.62
N ILE A 492 -8.94 3.62 -7.63
CA ILE A 492 -9.43 2.66 -8.60
C ILE A 492 -8.30 2.02 -9.43
N ARG A 493 -7.18 2.73 -9.63
CA ARG A 493 -6.00 2.21 -10.38
C ARG A 493 -5.28 1.09 -9.65
N GLU A 494 -5.44 0.98 -8.34
CA GLU A 494 -4.95 -0.15 -7.55
C GLU A 494 -5.81 -1.41 -7.78
N LEU A 495 -7.03 -1.22 -8.28
CA LEU A 495 -7.97 -2.30 -8.58
C LEU A 495 -8.00 -2.65 -10.07
N LEU A 496 -8.00 -1.68 -10.99
CA LEU A 496 -8.20 -1.93 -12.42
C LEU A 496 -7.10 -1.25 -13.26
N GLY A 497 -6.49 -2.02 -14.16
CA GLY A 497 -5.51 -1.54 -15.12
C GLY A 497 -4.19 -2.32 -15.09
N HIS A 498 -3.26 -1.95 -15.97
CA HIS A 498 -1.96 -2.61 -16.10
C HIS A 498 -0.97 -2.28 -14.96
N GLN A 499 -1.31 -1.31 -14.10
CA GLN A 499 -0.47 -0.87 -12.96
C GLN A 499 -0.84 -1.56 -11.64
N VAL A 500 -1.80 -2.49 -11.66
CA VAL A 500 -2.22 -3.21 -10.46
C VAL A 500 -1.07 -4.06 -9.91
N ASP A 501 -0.85 -4.00 -8.60
CA ASP A 501 0.16 -4.83 -7.93
C ASP A 501 -0.29 -6.31 -7.91
N ILE A 502 0.45 -7.14 -8.62
CA ILE A 502 0.23 -8.59 -8.68
C ILE A 502 0.38 -9.24 -7.30
N THR A 503 1.25 -8.71 -6.44
CA THR A 503 1.45 -9.21 -5.07
C THR A 503 0.20 -9.00 -4.23
N SER A 504 -0.44 -7.84 -4.36
CA SER A 504 -1.76 -7.56 -3.79
C SER A 504 -2.80 -8.56 -4.29
N ILE A 505 -2.91 -8.78 -5.62
CA ILE A 505 -3.85 -9.77 -6.19
C ILE A 505 -3.66 -11.16 -5.57
N GLN A 506 -2.42 -11.62 -5.42
CA GLN A 506 -2.10 -12.93 -4.86
C GLN A 506 -2.46 -13.05 -3.38
N ASN A 507 -2.30 -11.97 -2.62
CA ASN A 507 -2.59 -11.94 -1.19
C ASN A 507 -4.06 -11.67 -0.87
N ASN A 508 -4.83 -11.19 -1.84
CA ASN A 508 -6.20 -10.77 -1.59
C ASN A 508 -7.08 -11.95 -1.17
N PRO A 509 -7.84 -11.82 -0.08
CA PRO A 509 -8.70 -12.88 0.41
C PRO A 509 -9.78 -13.27 -0.61
N ALA A 510 -10.42 -14.40 -0.37
CA ALA A 510 -11.65 -14.77 -1.08
C ALA A 510 -12.74 -13.71 -0.81
N VAL A 511 -13.53 -13.37 -1.84
CA VAL A 511 -14.70 -12.51 -1.64
C VAL A 511 -15.80 -13.35 -1.02
N ARG A 512 -16.49 -12.76 -0.04
CA ARG A 512 -17.80 -13.21 0.44
C ARG A 512 -18.66 -11.99 0.68
N LEU A 513 -19.74 -11.86 -0.07
CA LEU A 513 -20.67 -10.73 0.08
C LEU A 513 -21.57 -10.85 1.31
N ASP A 514 -21.77 -12.07 1.80
CA ASP A 514 -22.61 -12.40 2.96
C ASP A 514 -21.91 -12.15 4.31
N ARG A 515 -20.62 -11.81 4.32
CA ARG A 515 -19.81 -11.66 5.54
C ARG A 515 -18.87 -10.49 5.42
N ASP A 516 -18.57 -9.82 6.53
CA ASP A 516 -17.63 -8.70 6.59
C ASP A 516 -16.21 -9.07 6.16
#